data_AF-A0A0Q4XI11-F1
#
_entry.id   AF-A0A0Q4XI11-F1
#
_cell.length_a   1.000
_cell.length_b   1.000
_cell.length_c   1.000
_cell.angle_alpha   90.00
_cell.angle_beta   90.00
_cell.angle_gamma   90.00
#
_symmetry.space_group_name_H-M   'P 1'
#
loop_
_entity.id
_entity.type
_entity.pdbx_description
1 polymer ?
#
loop_
_entity_poly.entity_id
_entity_poly.type
_entity_poly.pdbx_seq_one_letter_code
_entity_poly.pdbx_strand_id
1 'polypeptide(L)'
;MADLLPATTRPTAPQRLAEVSRLATLLADQVLDAQIMKQPVPDDHIRSLLDAGLLLKAYGIELPSLLGQIMLAAEGPGPVTSPKPEADLDNAGRLAWMFRPFQGAKS
;
A
#
# COMPACT_ATOMS: atom_id res chain seq x y z
N MET A 1 -14.14 45.43 18.62
CA MET A 1 -13.03 44.60 18.10
C MET A 1 -13.33 43.17 18.51
N ALA A 2 -14.06 42.44 17.68
CA ALA A 2 -14.43 41.05 17.96
C ALA A 2 -13.31 40.14 17.45
N ASP A 3 -12.76 39.35 18.37
CA ASP A 3 -11.73 38.35 18.13
C ASP A 3 -12.36 37.19 17.32
N LEU A 4 -12.01 37.10 16.03
CA LEU A 4 -12.37 35.99 15.16
C LEU A 4 -11.28 34.93 15.30
N LEU A 5 -11.46 34.02 16.26
CA LEU A 5 -10.68 32.78 16.30
C LEU A 5 -10.88 32.02 14.97
N PRO A 6 -9.82 31.57 14.29
CA PRO A 6 -9.96 30.83 13.05
C PRO A 6 -10.63 29.50 13.38
N ALA A 7 -11.89 29.33 12.95
CA ALA A 7 -12.52 28.03 12.92
C ALA A 7 -11.62 27.12 12.09
N THR A 8 -10.98 26.14 12.72
CA THR A 8 -10.27 25.08 12.01
C THR A 8 -11.32 24.28 11.27
N THR A 9 -11.60 24.68 10.04
CA THR A 9 -12.61 24.05 9.18
C THR A 9 -12.18 22.60 8.99
N ARG A 10 -12.89 21.69 9.66
CA ARG A 10 -12.64 20.25 9.50
C ARG A 10 -12.86 19.90 8.03
N PRO A 11 -11.92 19.22 7.37
CA PRO A 11 -12.06 18.88 5.96
C PRO A 11 -13.32 18.02 5.77
N THR A 12 -14.05 18.35 4.72
CA THR A 12 -15.23 17.58 4.28
C THR A 12 -14.83 16.15 3.89
N ALA A 13 -15.78 15.23 3.81
CA ALA A 13 -15.48 13.84 3.43
C ALA A 13 -14.67 13.71 2.11
N PRO A 14 -14.99 14.45 1.02
CA PRO A 14 -14.19 14.42 -0.20
C PRO A 14 -12.77 14.96 -0.01
N GLN A 15 -12.59 16.04 0.75
CA GLN A 15 -11.28 16.61 1.05
C GLN A 15 -10.42 15.65 1.89
N ARG A 16 -11.03 14.93 2.83
CA ARG A 16 -10.34 13.89 3.61
C ARG A 16 -9.87 12.74 2.73
N LEU A 17 -10.71 12.26 1.81
CA LEU A 17 -10.32 11.21 0.87
C LEU A 17 -9.20 11.65 -0.08
N ALA A 18 -9.25 12.89 -0.57
CA ALA A 18 -8.17 13.47 -1.36
C ALA A 18 -6.86 13.51 -0.57
N GLU A 19 -6.92 13.87 0.71
CA GLU A 19 -5.74 13.88 1.58
C GLU A 19 -5.23 12.46 1.88
N VAL A 20 -6.10 11.46 2.06
CA VAL A 20 -5.68 10.05 2.17
C VAL A 20 -4.96 9.60 0.89
N SER A 21 -5.49 9.93 -0.28
CA SER A 21 -4.83 9.61 -1.56
C SER A 21 -3.46 10.25 -1.68
N ARG A 22 -3.34 11.53 -1.30
CA ARG A 22 -2.07 12.26 -1.28
C ARG A 22 -1.05 11.62 -0.33
N LEU A 23 -1.47 11.30 0.90
CA LEU A 23 -0.60 10.68 1.91
C LEU A 23 -0.19 9.26 1.52
N ALA A 24 -1.11 8.48 0.95
CA ALA A 24 -0.82 7.13 0.48
C ALA A 24 0.18 7.16 -0.69
N THR A 25 0.09 8.14 -1.59
CA THR A 25 1.10 8.36 -2.65
C THR A 25 2.47 8.60 -2.04
N LEU A 26 2.59 9.54 -1.10
CA LEU A 26 3.88 9.85 -0.47
C LEU A 26 4.47 8.67 0.29
N LEU A 27 3.64 7.92 1.00
CA LEU A 27 4.10 6.75 1.73
C LEU A 27 4.53 5.63 0.77
N ALA A 28 3.84 5.46 -0.36
CA ALA A 28 4.22 4.50 -1.38
C ALA A 28 5.59 4.86 -1.99
N ASP A 29 5.82 6.14 -2.28
CA ASP A 29 7.12 6.63 -2.79
C ASP A 29 8.23 6.38 -1.76
N GLN A 30 8.00 6.63 -0.47
CA GLN A 30 8.97 6.34 0.59
C GLN A 30 9.29 4.84 0.71
N VAL A 31 8.28 3.99 0.57
CA VAL A 31 8.47 2.53 0.56
C VAL A 31 9.30 2.09 -0.64
N LEU A 32 9.05 2.66 -1.82
CA LEU A 32 9.83 2.40 -3.02
C LEU A 32 11.28 2.86 -2.87
N ASP A 33 11.51 4.06 -2.36
CA ASP A 33 12.85 4.59 -2.10
C ASP A 33 13.62 3.71 -1.12
N ALA A 34 12.98 3.27 -0.03
CA ALA A 34 13.57 2.34 0.92
C ALA A 34 13.95 1.01 0.25
N GLN A 35 13.11 0.47 -0.63
CA GLN A 35 13.43 -0.74 -1.40
C GLN A 35 14.60 -0.54 -2.36
N ILE A 36 14.66 0.58 -3.08
CA ILE A 36 15.77 0.95 -3.97
C ILE A 36 17.07 1.04 -3.18
N MET A 37 17.03 1.65 -2.00
CA MET A 37 18.15 1.79 -1.07
C MET A 37 18.47 0.50 -0.30
N LYS A 38 17.72 -0.60 -0.53
CA LYS A 38 17.83 -1.88 0.20
C LYS A 38 17.69 -1.72 1.72
N GLN A 39 16.93 -0.73 2.15
CA GLN A 39 16.59 -0.51 3.54
C GLN A 39 15.37 -1.37 3.92
N PRO A 40 15.27 -1.79 5.19
CA PRO A 40 14.08 -2.47 5.68
C PRO A 40 12.88 -1.52 5.63
N VAL A 41 11.76 -2.00 5.09
CA VAL A 41 10.48 -1.29 5.13
C VAL A 41 9.70 -1.74 6.37
N PRO A 42 9.25 -0.83 7.25
CA PRO A 42 8.42 -1.19 8.39
C PRO A 42 7.09 -1.81 7.95
N ASP A 43 6.67 -2.91 8.58
CA ASP A 43 5.39 -3.56 8.32
C ASP A 43 4.20 -2.58 8.44
N ASP A 44 4.27 -1.64 9.38
CA ASP A 44 3.21 -0.66 9.62
C ASP A 44 3.02 0.29 8.42
N HIS A 45 4.08 0.56 7.65
CA HIS A 45 3.96 1.33 6.41
C HIS A 45 3.20 0.52 5.36
N ILE A 46 3.49 -0.77 5.23
CA ILE A 46 2.78 -1.67 4.31
C ILE A 46 1.31 -1.80 4.71
N ARG A 47 1.01 -2.02 6.00
CA ARG A 47 -0.38 -2.09 6.51
C ARG A 47 -1.14 -0.79 6.25
N SER A 48 -0.52 0.36 6.53
CA SER A 48 -1.13 1.67 6.29
C SER A 48 -1.44 1.90 4.81
N LEU A 49 -0.57 1.45 3.91
CA LEU A 49 -0.82 1.51 2.46
C LEU A 49 -2.00 0.60 2.07
N LEU A 50 -2.07 -0.63 2.59
CA LEU A 50 -3.18 -1.53 2.31
C LEU A 50 -4.52 -0.96 2.83
N ASP A 51 -4.55 -0.42 4.05
CA ASP A 51 -5.74 0.19 4.64
C ASP A 51 -6.18 1.42 3.83
N ALA A 52 -5.24 2.30 3.47
CA ALA A 52 -5.53 3.46 2.63
C ALA A 52 -6.04 3.04 1.25
N GLY A 53 -5.44 2.02 0.66
CA GLY A 53 -5.85 1.48 -0.63
C GLY A 53 -7.25 0.87 -0.61
N LEU A 54 -7.57 0.07 0.41
CA LEU A 54 -8.91 -0.49 0.62
C LEU A 54 -9.95 0.61 0.82
N LEU A 55 -9.61 1.65 1.60
CA LEU A 55 -10.47 2.79 1.82
C LEU A 55 -10.75 3.53 0.50
N LEU A 56 -9.71 3.88 -0.27
CA LEU A 56 -9.89 4.60 -1.54
C LEU A 56 -10.71 3.78 -2.54
N LYS A 57 -10.46 2.47 -2.65
CA LYS A 57 -11.22 1.53 -3.49
C LYS A 57 -12.71 1.48 -3.06
N ALA A 58 -12.99 1.43 -1.76
CA ALA A 58 -14.35 1.40 -1.23
C ALA A 58 -15.15 2.67 -1.57
N TYR A 59 -14.49 3.82 -1.68
CA TYR A 59 -15.10 5.09 -2.08
C TYR A 59 -15.04 5.36 -3.60
N GLY A 60 -14.60 4.40 -4.40
CA GLY A 60 -14.51 4.52 -5.86
C GLY A 60 -13.45 5.53 -6.34
N ILE A 61 -12.48 5.86 -5.49
CA ILE A 61 -11.35 6.72 -5.85
C ILE A 61 -10.31 5.86 -6.59
N GLU A 62 -9.85 6.36 -7.73
CA GLU A 62 -8.77 5.72 -8.47
C GLU A 62 -7.49 5.67 -7.62
N LEU A 63 -6.86 4.51 -7.58
CA LEU A 63 -5.65 4.30 -6.81
C LEU A 63 -4.44 4.89 -7.57
N PRO A 64 -3.58 5.67 -6.90
CA PRO A 64 -2.29 6.06 -7.45
C PRO A 64 -1.51 4.82 -7.93
N SER A 65 -0.82 4.93 -9.07
CA SER A 65 -0.24 3.76 -9.77
C SER A 65 0.65 2.87 -8.90
N LEU A 66 1.46 3.45 -8.02
CA LEU A 66 2.35 2.69 -7.14
C LEU A 66 1.56 2.00 -6.01
N LEU A 67 0.58 2.70 -5.43
CA LEU A 67 -0.33 2.12 -4.43
C LEU A 67 -1.14 0.96 -5.04
N GLY A 68 -1.63 1.11 -6.26
CA GLY A 68 -2.34 0.06 -6.99
C GLY A 68 -1.47 -1.18 -7.23
N GLN A 69 -0.19 -1.00 -7.55
CA GLN A 69 0.77 -2.10 -7.69
C GLN A 69 1.04 -2.82 -6.36
N ILE A 70 1.17 -2.08 -5.27
CA ILE A 70 1.34 -2.64 -3.91
C ILE A 70 0.10 -3.46 -3.51
N MET A 71 -1.10 -2.94 -3.78
CA MET A 71 -2.35 -3.67 -3.53
C MET A 71 -2.45 -4.94 -4.39
N LEU A 72 -2.12 -4.86 -5.68
CA LEU A 72 -2.14 -6.02 -6.58
C LEU A 72 -1.15 -7.11 -6.13
N ALA A 73 0.04 -6.71 -5.67
CA ALA A 73 1.03 -7.61 -5.11
C ALA A 73 0.53 -8.30 -3.81
N ALA A 74 -0.26 -7.59 -3.01
CA ALA A 74 -0.81 -8.10 -1.75
C ALA A 74 -2.05 -8.99 -1.92
N GLU A 75 -2.87 -8.77 -2.95
CA GLU A 75 -4.02 -9.63 -3.27
C GLU A 75 -3.58 -11.05 -3.73
N GLY A 76 -2.27 -11.28 -3.92
CA GLY A 76 -1.73 -12.55 -4.41
C GLY A 76 -2.13 -12.80 -5.87
N PRO A 77 -1.64 -13.88 -6.52
CA PRO A 77 -2.18 -14.27 -7.80
C PRO A 77 -3.63 -14.71 -7.60
N GLY A 78 -4.58 -13.78 -7.83
CA GLY A 78 -5.98 -14.13 -8.05
C GLY A 78 -6.07 -15.20 -9.14
N PRO A 79 -7.15 -16.01 -9.18
CA PRO A 79 -7.24 -17.16 -10.06
C PRO A 79 -7.14 -16.70 -11.52
N VAL A 80 -5.92 -16.71 -12.05
CA VAL A 80 -5.69 -16.77 -13.48
C VAL A 80 -6.32 -18.09 -13.89
N THR A 81 -7.47 -17.99 -14.56
CA THR A 81 -8.10 -19.10 -15.26
C THR A 81 -7.02 -19.87 -16.01
N SER A 82 -6.67 -21.05 -15.49
CA SER A 82 -5.60 -21.92 -16.02
C SER A 82 -6.06 -22.55 -17.34
N PRO A 83 -5.14 -23.03 -18.19
CA PRO A 83 -4.57 -24.36 -17.91
C PRO A 83 -3.09 -24.53 -18.31
N LYS A 84 -2.27 -25.08 -17.40
CA LYS A 84 -1.60 -26.40 -17.55
C LYS A 84 -0.53 -26.56 -16.43
N PRO A 85 -0.39 -27.75 -15.81
CA PRO A 85 0.34 -27.92 -14.56
C PRO A 85 1.81 -28.24 -14.82
N GLU A 86 2.70 -27.28 -14.59
CA GLU A 86 4.12 -27.56 -14.40
C GLU A 86 4.64 -26.73 -13.22
N ALA A 87 4.97 -27.45 -12.16
CA ALA A 87 5.76 -27.05 -10.99
C ALA A 87 5.25 -25.84 -10.18
N ASP A 88 4.36 -26.16 -9.24
CA ASP A 88 4.08 -25.39 -8.02
C ASP A 88 5.27 -25.39 -7.03
N LEU A 89 6.47 -25.11 -7.55
CA LEU A 89 7.71 -24.87 -6.82
C LEU A 89 8.27 -23.48 -7.16
N ASP A 90 7.99 -22.96 -8.36
CA ASP A 90 8.37 -21.61 -8.78
C ASP A 90 7.54 -20.52 -8.11
N ASN A 91 6.26 -20.79 -7.80
CA ASN A 91 5.38 -19.82 -7.15
C ASN A 91 5.72 -19.62 -5.67
N ALA A 92 5.98 -20.72 -4.94
CA ALA A 92 6.52 -20.66 -3.58
C ALA A 92 7.90 -19.96 -3.55
N GLY A 93 8.76 -20.21 -4.54
CA GLY A 93 10.04 -19.49 -4.70
C GLY A 93 9.86 -18.01 -5.00
N ARG A 94 8.81 -17.64 -5.76
CA ARG A 94 8.46 -16.25 -6.07
C ARG A 94 7.96 -15.48 -4.86
N LEU A 95 7.06 -16.06 -4.09
CA LEU A 95 6.58 -15.43 -2.86
C LEU A 95 7.68 -15.44 -1.78
N ALA A 96 8.50 -16.50 -1.72
CA ALA A 96 9.63 -16.56 -0.81
C ALA A 96 10.69 -15.48 -1.08
N TRP A 97 10.97 -15.09 -2.33
CA TRP A 97 11.89 -13.97 -2.58
C TRP A 97 11.30 -12.62 -2.16
N MET A 98 9.98 -12.46 -2.23
CA MET A 98 9.30 -11.21 -1.91
C MET A 98 9.21 -10.98 -0.39
N PHE A 99 9.18 -12.06 0.40
CA PHE A 99 9.24 -12.01 1.87
C PHE A 99 10.64 -12.28 2.45
N ARG A 100 11.67 -12.52 1.63
CA ARG A 100 13.08 -12.66 2.09
C ARG A 100 13.58 -11.54 3.00
N PRO A 101 13.24 -10.24 2.80
CA PRO A 101 13.74 -9.19 3.71
C PRO A 101 13.09 -9.22 5.11
N PHE A 102 12.03 -9.99 5.32
CA PHE A 102 11.32 -10.12 6.61
C PHE A 102 11.65 -11.43 7.36
N GLN A 103 12.48 -12.30 6.79
CA GLN A 103 12.82 -13.63 7.34
C GLN A 103 13.94 -13.63 8.42
N GLY A 104 14.30 -12.47 8.98
CA GLY A 104 15.22 -12.35 10.13
C GLY A 104 14.71 -11.28 11.10
N ALA A 105 14.63 -11.47 12.40
CA ALA A 105 15.27 -12.43 13.28
C ALA A 105 14.30 -12.91 14.37
N LYS A 106 14.32 -14.21 14.69
CA LYS A 106 13.81 -14.72 15.97
C LYS A 106 14.72 -14.13 17.07
N SER A 107 14.12 -13.40 18.02
CA SER A 107 14.76 -13.15 19.33
C SER A 107 15.00 -14.46 20.08
#